data_AF-A0A954DJN6-F1
#
_entry.id   AF-A0A954DJN6-F1
#
_cell.length_a   1.000
_cell.length_b   1.000
_cell.length_c   1.000
_cell.angle_alpha   90.00
_cell.angle_beta   90.00
_cell.angle_gamma   90.00
#
_symmetry.space_group_name_H-M   'P 1'
#
loop_
_entity.id
_entity.type
_entity.pdbx_description
1 polymer ?
#
loop_
_entity_poly.entity_id
_entity_poly.type
_entity_poly.pdbx_seq_one_letter_code
_entity_poly.pdbx_strand_id
1 'polypeptide(L)'
;MTIVGPPARARAYAARVPDLVHPRQRPATPLPYVAVALLLACCAGEPPDRARPAVPPPRIAALDAEGLPALVRGRVLLEELGCVACHDGHQLDIDPASVLAIGPDLRTAGARIDARYLHDYLTSPNTVAPGTVMPDLLRRWQGAELQGRVDALVHFVRSLSPTEAIADGPPDASAALRGFALFARIGCRACHDEQRPLQLGDKYSGASLQAFLLAPHEARPSRRMPDFGLSPSEAYDLAQYLRGPGATPRPAAEQLDANKAERGRALFAELRCASCHDVGGAAAPPPTTPPPLAALDASRGCLSGTVGPWPHYALTPAQRADVRLALAKDAAKDAPAPTDEQRIQQALAQRRCFACHKRG
;
A
#
# COMPACT_ATOMS: atom_id res chain seq x y z
N MET A 1 48.18 31.30 11.48
CA MET A 1 47.35 30.22 10.91
C MET A 1 46.00 30.29 11.61
N THR A 2 45.06 31.02 11.02
CA THR A 2 43.75 31.37 11.59
C THR A 2 42.72 30.37 11.10
N ILE A 3 42.07 29.68 12.04
CA ILE A 3 41.01 28.70 11.76
C ILE A 3 39.70 29.47 11.55
N VAL A 4 39.15 29.36 10.35
CA VAL A 4 37.87 29.96 9.93
C VAL A 4 36.73 29.13 10.49
N GLY A 5 35.85 29.76 11.27
CA GLY A 5 34.63 29.15 11.82
C GLY A 5 33.53 28.91 10.76
N PRO A 6 32.53 28.06 11.07
CA PRO A 6 31.51 27.65 10.11
C PRO A 6 30.54 28.78 9.72
N PRO A 7 29.99 28.78 8.48
CA PRO A 7 29.17 29.87 7.96
C PRO A 7 27.76 29.97 8.57
N ALA A 8 27.29 31.22 8.65
CA ALA A 8 26.12 31.72 9.38
C ALA A 8 24.72 31.37 8.81
N ARG A 9 24.47 30.11 8.40
CA ARG A 9 23.12 29.66 7.97
C ARG A 9 22.51 28.52 8.78
N ALA A 10 23.09 28.20 9.94
CA ALA A 10 22.55 27.22 10.91
C ALA A 10 21.81 27.85 12.11
N ARG A 11 21.44 29.14 12.04
CA ARG A 11 20.85 29.88 13.18
C ARG A 11 19.41 30.39 12.98
N ALA A 12 18.74 30.02 11.89
CA ALA A 12 17.43 30.59 11.52
C ALA A 12 16.23 29.63 11.60
N TYR A 13 16.33 28.51 12.32
CA TYR A 13 15.18 27.60 12.55
C TYR A 13 14.71 27.53 14.02
N ALA A 14 15.41 28.18 14.95
CA ALA A 14 15.11 28.15 16.38
C ALA A 14 14.29 29.36 16.89
N ALA A 15 13.71 30.18 16.01
CA ALA A 15 13.12 31.47 16.39
C ALA A 15 11.63 31.67 15.98
N ARG A 16 10.86 30.59 15.75
CA ARG A 16 9.41 30.67 15.50
C ARG A 16 8.61 29.61 16.24
N VAL A 17 8.82 29.52 17.56
CA VAL A 17 7.84 28.92 18.46
C VAL A 17 7.22 30.08 19.24
N PRO A 18 5.98 30.51 18.99
CA PRO A 18 5.33 31.47 19.86
C PRO A 18 5.09 30.83 21.23
N ASP A 19 5.48 31.56 22.27
CA ASP A 19 5.22 31.29 23.68
C ASP A 19 3.75 30.88 23.91
N LEU A 20 3.52 29.59 24.13
CA LEU A 20 2.28 29.12 24.72
C LEU A 20 2.33 29.39 26.22
N VAL A 21 1.86 30.59 26.54
CA VAL A 21 1.45 31.07 27.85
C VAL A 21 0.79 29.95 28.65
N HIS A 22 1.33 29.71 29.85
CA HIS A 22 0.71 28.94 30.93
C HIS A 22 -0.76 29.33 31.15
N PRO A 23 -1.74 28.41 31.01
CA PRO A 23 -3.03 28.61 31.64
C PRO A 23 -2.88 28.36 33.15
N ARG A 24 -3.12 29.43 33.93
CA ARG A 24 -3.21 29.41 35.39
C ARG A 24 -4.09 28.27 35.88
N GLN A 25 -3.54 27.46 36.78
CA GLN A 25 -4.24 26.48 37.59
C GLN A 25 -5.38 27.18 38.34
N ARG A 26 -6.63 26.72 38.14
CA ARG A 26 -7.76 27.06 39.01
C ARG A 26 -7.89 25.97 40.08
N PRO A 27 -8.08 26.31 41.36
CA PRO A 27 -8.25 25.31 42.42
C PRO A 27 -9.59 24.58 42.24
N ALA A 28 -9.53 23.25 42.39
CA ALA A 28 -10.68 22.36 42.39
C ALA A 28 -11.49 22.55 43.69
N THR A 29 -12.78 22.81 43.56
CA THR A 29 -13.76 22.72 44.66
C THR A 29 -14.49 21.39 44.58
N PRO A 30 -14.63 20.63 45.68
CA PRO A 30 -15.36 19.36 45.68
C PRO A 30 -16.85 19.61 45.94
N LEU A 31 -17.72 18.94 45.19
CA LEU A 31 -19.13 18.76 45.57
C LEU A 31 -19.50 17.28 45.49
N PRO A 32 -20.40 16.81 46.37
CA PRO A 32 -20.51 15.40 46.75
C PRO A 32 -21.61 14.65 45.98
N TYR A 33 -21.41 13.34 45.84
CA TYR A 33 -22.38 12.25 45.78
C TYR A 33 -23.82 12.56 45.36
N VAL A 34 -24.29 11.96 44.25
CA VAL A 34 -25.38 10.96 44.26
C VAL A 34 -25.16 9.98 43.11
N ALA A 35 -24.99 8.70 43.45
CA ALA A 35 -25.08 7.60 42.51
C ALA A 35 -26.55 7.34 42.18
N VAL A 36 -26.92 7.46 40.90
CA VAL A 36 -28.18 6.91 40.38
C VAL A 36 -27.82 5.85 39.36
N ALA A 37 -27.76 4.60 39.83
CA ALA A 37 -27.78 3.42 38.97
C ALA A 37 -29.20 3.25 38.45
N LEU A 38 -29.42 3.56 37.17
CA LEU A 38 -30.65 3.23 36.45
C LEU A 38 -30.33 2.13 35.44
N LEU A 39 -30.67 0.91 35.82
CA LEU A 39 -30.74 -0.28 34.98
C LEU A 39 -31.70 -0.02 33.81
N LEU A 40 -31.16 0.16 32.62
CA LEU A 40 -31.87 0.03 31.34
C LEU A 40 -31.17 -1.07 30.55
N ALA A 41 -31.57 -2.31 30.85
CA ALA A 41 -31.27 -3.46 30.01
C ALA A 41 -32.29 -3.54 28.86
N CYS A 42 -31.80 -4.06 27.73
CA CYS A 42 -32.58 -4.63 26.62
C CYS A 42 -33.21 -3.65 25.62
N CYS A 43 -32.36 -2.95 24.87
CA CYS A 43 -32.53 -2.72 23.43
C CYS A 43 -31.14 -2.53 22.80
N ALA A 44 -30.27 -3.54 22.92
CA ALA A 44 -29.09 -3.62 22.06
C ALA A 44 -29.58 -4.06 20.68
N GLY A 45 -30.18 -3.14 19.93
CA GLY A 45 -30.21 -3.28 18.49
C GLY A 45 -28.77 -3.25 18.03
N GLU A 46 -28.31 -4.30 17.34
CA GLU A 46 -27.06 -4.25 16.59
C GLU A 46 -27.01 -2.93 15.83
N PRO A 47 -25.91 -2.16 15.92
CA PRO A 47 -25.80 -0.93 15.15
C PRO A 47 -26.05 -1.29 13.69
N PRO A 48 -26.90 -0.54 12.96
CA PRO A 48 -27.20 -0.83 11.57
C PRO A 48 -25.87 -0.92 10.86
N ASP A 49 -25.67 -2.06 10.23
CA ASP A 49 -24.52 -2.44 9.45
C ASP A 49 -24.06 -1.26 8.57
N ARG A 50 -23.09 -0.50 9.10
CA ARG A 50 -22.64 0.73 8.45
C ARG A 50 -21.79 0.28 7.28
N ALA A 51 -22.33 0.47 6.08
CA ALA A 51 -21.59 0.32 4.84
C ALA A 51 -20.18 0.92 5.00
N ARG A 52 -19.15 0.12 4.70
CA ARG A 52 -17.75 0.51 4.88
C ARG A 52 -17.49 1.86 4.19
N PRO A 53 -16.75 2.80 4.81
CA PRO A 53 -16.53 4.14 4.27
C PRO A 53 -16.02 4.13 2.82
N ALA A 54 -16.36 5.16 2.05
CA ALA A 54 -15.76 5.37 0.74
C ALA A 54 -14.23 5.46 0.88
N VAL A 55 -13.51 4.82 -0.03
CA VAL A 55 -12.04 4.79 -0.02
C VAL A 55 -11.51 5.64 -1.19
N PRO A 56 -10.32 6.25 -1.05
CA PRO A 56 -9.74 7.01 -2.15
C PRO A 56 -9.43 6.08 -3.34
N PRO A 57 -9.48 6.61 -4.58
CA PRO A 57 -9.13 5.82 -5.75
C PRO A 57 -7.63 5.51 -5.76
N PRO A 58 -7.22 4.45 -6.48
CA PRO A 58 -5.81 4.15 -6.70
C PRO A 58 -5.17 5.31 -7.46
N ARG A 59 -3.92 5.62 -7.10
CA ARG A 59 -3.12 6.67 -7.74
C ARG A 59 -2.08 6.02 -8.62
N ILE A 60 -2.35 6.00 -9.92
CA ILE A 60 -1.36 5.60 -10.93
C ILE A 60 -0.78 6.89 -11.48
N ALA A 61 0.44 7.21 -11.06
CA ALA A 61 1.08 8.52 -11.30
C ALA A 61 1.13 8.93 -12.78
N ALA A 62 1.02 7.97 -13.68
CA ALA A 62 0.97 8.22 -15.11
C ALA A 62 -0.31 8.90 -15.58
N LEU A 63 -1.43 8.67 -14.90
CA LEU A 63 -2.74 9.19 -15.30
C LEU A 63 -2.91 10.69 -15.04
N ASP A 64 -2.01 11.25 -14.24
CA ASP A 64 -1.94 12.69 -13.97
C ASP A 64 -1.19 13.45 -15.08
N ALA A 65 -0.59 12.76 -16.05
CA ALA A 65 0.10 13.39 -17.17
C ALA A 65 -0.90 14.02 -18.17
N GLU A 66 -0.72 15.31 -18.44
CA GLU A 66 -1.52 16.03 -19.43
C GLU A 66 -1.39 15.41 -20.83
N GLY A 67 -2.51 15.28 -21.54
CA GLY A 67 -2.53 14.89 -22.96
C GLY A 67 -2.43 13.40 -23.26
N LEU A 68 -2.30 12.50 -22.27
CA LEU A 68 -2.34 11.06 -22.54
C LEU A 68 -3.71 10.63 -23.09
N PRO A 69 -3.78 9.96 -24.27
CA PRO A 69 -5.04 9.49 -24.84
C PRO A 69 -5.78 8.51 -23.90
N ALA A 70 -7.11 8.56 -23.90
CA ALA A 70 -7.95 7.71 -23.04
C ALA A 70 -7.67 6.21 -23.21
N LEU A 71 -7.42 5.77 -24.46
CA LEU A 71 -7.02 4.40 -24.77
C LEU A 71 -5.71 4.01 -24.07
N VAL A 72 -4.69 4.88 -24.13
CA VAL A 72 -3.40 4.65 -23.47
C VAL A 72 -3.56 4.63 -21.94
N ARG A 73 -4.36 5.54 -21.37
CA ARG A 73 -4.68 5.53 -19.94
C ARG A 73 -5.37 4.23 -19.50
N GLY A 74 -6.29 3.72 -20.31
CA GLY A 74 -6.97 2.44 -20.09
C GLY A 74 -6.01 1.24 -20.09
N ARG A 75 -5.08 1.19 -21.04
CA ARG A 75 -4.02 0.15 -21.08
C ARG A 75 -3.10 0.20 -19.86
N VAL A 76 -2.65 1.41 -19.50
CA VAL A 76 -1.85 1.62 -18.28
C VAL A 76 -2.61 1.14 -17.04
N LEU A 77 -3.91 1.40 -16.94
CA LEU A 77 -4.75 0.91 -15.85
C LEU A 77 -4.85 -0.64 -15.82
N LEU A 78 -5.06 -1.28 -16.97
CA LEU A 78 -5.15 -2.75 -17.07
C LEU A 78 -3.87 -3.45 -16.57
N GLU A 79 -2.71 -2.85 -16.86
CA GLU A 79 -1.40 -3.39 -16.47
C GLU A 79 -1.02 -3.05 -15.02
N GLU A 80 -1.09 -1.77 -14.63
CA GLU A 80 -0.67 -1.33 -13.29
C GLU A 80 -1.57 -1.86 -12.17
N LEU A 81 -2.85 -2.14 -12.48
CA LEU A 81 -3.78 -2.80 -11.55
C LEU A 81 -3.73 -4.33 -11.63
N GLY A 82 -2.96 -4.89 -12.56
CA GLY A 82 -2.78 -6.33 -12.69
C GLY A 82 -4.03 -7.10 -13.09
N CYS A 83 -4.88 -6.54 -13.95
CA CYS A 83 -6.08 -7.23 -14.42
C CYS A 83 -5.73 -8.59 -15.06
N VAL A 84 -4.57 -8.66 -15.74
CA VAL A 84 -4.06 -9.86 -16.39
C VAL A 84 -3.41 -10.89 -15.45
N ALA A 85 -3.27 -10.58 -14.16
CA ALA A 85 -2.84 -11.55 -13.15
C ALA A 85 -3.90 -12.62 -12.89
N CYS A 86 -5.16 -12.26 -13.10
CA CYS A 86 -6.30 -13.16 -12.94
C CYS A 86 -6.93 -13.51 -14.28
N HIS A 87 -7.08 -12.55 -15.19
CA HIS A 87 -7.72 -12.76 -16.49
C HIS A 87 -6.67 -13.04 -17.56
N ASP A 88 -6.97 -13.95 -18.49
CA ASP A 88 -6.12 -14.09 -19.67
C ASP A 88 -6.11 -12.77 -20.47
N GLY A 89 -4.90 -12.29 -20.75
CA GLY A 89 -4.61 -11.04 -21.44
C GLY A 89 -3.59 -11.19 -22.56
N HIS A 90 -3.38 -12.39 -23.11
CA HIS A 90 -2.42 -12.63 -24.21
C HIS A 90 -2.60 -11.69 -25.42
N GLN A 91 -3.78 -11.09 -25.58
CA GLN A 91 -4.09 -10.11 -26.63
C GLN A 91 -3.52 -8.70 -26.37
N LEU A 92 -3.06 -8.41 -25.15
CA LEU A 92 -2.54 -7.10 -24.75
C LEU A 92 -1.01 -6.98 -24.85
N ASP A 93 -0.31 -7.98 -25.38
CA ASP A 93 1.17 -8.01 -25.48
C ASP A 93 1.87 -7.75 -24.13
N ILE A 94 1.31 -8.32 -23.05
CA ILE A 94 1.86 -8.18 -21.70
C ILE A 94 2.80 -9.35 -21.42
N ASP A 95 4.04 -9.04 -21.07
CA ASP A 95 5.03 -10.02 -20.62
C ASP A 95 4.54 -10.75 -19.34
N PRO A 96 4.36 -12.09 -19.38
CA PRO A 96 3.94 -12.88 -18.24
C PRO A 96 4.83 -12.70 -16.99
N ALA A 97 6.13 -12.43 -17.17
CA ALA A 97 7.04 -12.18 -16.04
C ALA A 97 6.75 -10.84 -15.34
N SER A 98 6.21 -9.86 -16.09
CA SER A 98 5.79 -8.57 -15.54
C SER A 98 4.53 -8.69 -14.67
N VAL A 99 3.71 -9.72 -14.90
CA VAL A 99 2.46 -9.99 -14.14
C VAL A 99 2.74 -10.58 -12.75
N LEU A 100 3.67 -11.53 -12.65
CA LEU A 100 4.11 -12.10 -11.36
C LEU A 100 4.87 -11.08 -10.50
N ALA A 101 5.36 -9.99 -11.10
CA ALA A 101 6.07 -8.93 -10.39
C ALA A 101 5.15 -7.85 -9.77
N ILE A 102 3.82 -7.95 -9.98
CA ILE A 102 2.85 -6.92 -9.56
C ILE A 102 2.70 -6.87 -8.04
N GLY A 103 2.51 -8.02 -7.39
CA GLY A 103 2.42 -8.11 -5.94
C GLY A 103 3.80 -8.22 -5.27
N PRO A 104 3.97 -7.68 -4.06
CA PRO A 104 5.13 -7.98 -3.23
C PRO A 104 5.28 -9.48 -2.94
N ASP A 105 6.51 -9.93 -2.82
CA ASP A 105 6.85 -11.25 -2.27
C ASP A 105 6.46 -11.32 -0.79
N LEU A 106 5.69 -12.35 -0.44
CA LEU A 106 5.17 -12.57 0.90
C LEU A 106 5.88 -13.68 1.68
N ARG A 107 6.83 -14.41 1.08
CA ARG A 107 7.54 -15.54 1.73
C ARG A 107 8.22 -15.10 3.03
N THR A 108 8.69 -13.86 3.10
CA THR A 108 9.33 -13.27 4.27
C THR A 108 8.50 -12.18 4.95
N ALA A 109 7.23 -12.01 4.57
CA ALA A 109 6.42 -10.89 5.06
C ALA A 109 6.18 -10.92 6.57
N GLY A 110 6.03 -12.10 7.17
CA GLY A 110 5.87 -12.25 8.62
C GLY A 110 7.04 -11.71 9.45
N ALA A 111 8.25 -11.71 8.88
CA ALA A 111 9.45 -11.16 9.50
C ALA A 111 9.65 -9.68 9.22
N ARG A 112 9.04 -9.15 8.16
CA ARG A 112 9.30 -7.80 7.68
C ARG A 112 8.22 -6.80 8.07
N ILE A 113 6.96 -7.23 8.15
CA ILE A 113 5.79 -6.35 8.29
C ILE A 113 5.14 -6.55 9.66
N ASP A 114 4.77 -5.43 10.30
CA ASP A 114 4.04 -5.43 11.56
C ASP A 114 2.65 -6.10 11.41
N ALA A 115 2.29 -6.95 12.37
CA ALA A 115 1.03 -7.68 12.35
C ALA A 115 -0.20 -6.76 12.41
N ARG A 116 -0.13 -5.66 13.18
CA ARG A 116 -1.23 -4.68 13.26
C ARG A 116 -1.38 -3.95 11.94
N TYR A 117 -0.27 -3.57 11.32
CA TYR A 117 -0.32 -3.00 9.97
C TYR A 117 -0.95 -3.97 8.97
N LEU A 118 -0.59 -5.27 8.99
CA LEU A 118 -1.23 -6.26 8.11
C LEU A 118 -2.74 -6.34 8.35
N HIS A 119 -3.15 -6.33 9.62
CA HIS A 119 -4.56 -6.36 10.00
C HIS A 119 -5.31 -5.13 9.48
N ASP A 120 -4.81 -3.92 9.75
CA ASP A 120 -5.43 -2.67 9.31
C ASP A 120 -5.43 -2.56 7.79
N TYR A 121 -4.32 -2.93 7.16
CA TYR A 121 -4.15 -2.89 5.71
C TYR A 121 -5.10 -3.85 5.00
N LEU A 122 -5.25 -5.10 5.46
CA LEU A 122 -6.23 -6.04 4.90
C LEU A 122 -7.67 -5.62 5.21
N THR A 123 -7.89 -4.93 6.33
CA THR A 123 -9.21 -4.35 6.66
C THR A 123 -9.57 -3.24 5.68
N SER A 124 -8.66 -2.35 5.28
CA SER A 124 -8.93 -1.28 4.31
C SER A 124 -7.66 -0.78 3.59
N PRO A 125 -7.21 -1.44 2.50
CA PRO A 125 -5.90 -1.17 1.90
C PRO A 125 -5.71 0.28 1.45
N ASN A 126 -6.73 0.84 0.78
CA ASN A 126 -6.70 2.18 0.22
C ASN A 126 -6.80 3.30 1.28
N THR A 127 -7.28 2.98 2.48
CA THR A 127 -7.29 3.93 3.60
C THR A 127 -5.92 3.96 4.28
N VAL A 128 -5.33 2.78 4.50
CA VAL A 128 -4.05 2.62 5.20
C VAL A 128 -2.86 3.01 4.33
N ALA A 129 -2.89 2.65 3.04
CA ALA A 129 -1.91 3.11 2.06
C ALA A 129 -2.63 3.76 0.87
N PRO A 130 -2.97 5.07 0.98
CA PRO A 130 -3.60 5.80 -0.11
C PRO A 130 -2.81 5.68 -1.41
N GLY A 131 -3.50 5.31 -2.48
CA GLY A 131 -2.90 5.11 -3.80
C GLY A 131 -2.27 3.74 -4.03
N THR A 132 -2.42 2.78 -3.10
CA THR A 132 -2.05 1.38 -3.37
C THR A 132 -2.81 0.84 -4.58
N VAL A 133 -2.16 -0.02 -5.37
CA VAL A 133 -2.78 -0.74 -6.48
C VAL A 133 -3.36 -2.09 -6.06
N MET A 134 -3.11 -2.51 -4.81
CA MET A 134 -3.72 -3.72 -4.27
C MET A 134 -5.23 -3.48 -4.08
N PRO A 135 -6.10 -4.26 -4.72
CA PRO A 135 -7.53 -4.14 -4.52
C PRO A 135 -7.95 -4.55 -3.11
N ASP A 136 -9.07 -4.01 -2.66
CA ASP A 136 -9.75 -4.49 -1.46
C ASP A 136 -10.53 -5.77 -1.78
N LEU A 137 -9.90 -6.93 -1.54
CA LEU A 137 -10.52 -8.23 -1.78
C LEU A 137 -11.56 -8.60 -0.72
N LEU A 138 -11.57 -7.89 0.41
CA LEU A 138 -12.46 -8.17 1.53
C LEU A 138 -13.65 -7.19 1.59
N ARG A 139 -13.84 -6.35 0.56
CA ARG A 139 -14.81 -5.24 0.56
C ARG A 139 -16.25 -5.67 0.78
N ARG A 140 -16.61 -6.89 0.36
CA ARG A 140 -17.97 -7.44 0.50
C ARG A 140 -18.35 -7.85 1.93
N TRP A 141 -17.37 -7.96 2.82
CA TRP A 141 -17.57 -8.38 4.21
C TRP A 141 -17.45 -7.21 5.18
N GLN A 142 -18.08 -7.37 6.35
CA GLN A 142 -18.15 -6.37 7.41
C GLN A 142 -18.28 -7.01 8.79
N GLY A 143 -18.24 -6.19 9.84
CA GLY A 143 -18.38 -6.63 11.23
C GLY A 143 -17.44 -7.78 11.60
N ALA A 144 -17.93 -8.69 12.44
CA ALA A 144 -17.17 -9.86 12.90
C ALA A 144 -16.72 -10.78 11.76
N GLU A 145 -17.49 -10.85 10.67
CA GLU A 145 -17.17 -11.71 9.52
C GLU A 145 -15.90 -11.24 8.78
N LEU A 146 -15.76 -9.92 8.61
CA LEU A 146 -14.55 -9.30 8.08
C LEU A 146 -13.37 -9.55 9.02
N GLN A 147 -13.54 -9.27 10.31
CA GLN A 147 -12.46 -9.41 11.29
C GLN A 147 -11.93 -10.84 11.34
N GLY A 148 -12.82 -11.85 11.36
CA GLY A 148 -12.42 -13.26 11.36
C GLY A 148 -11.69 -13.72 10.09
N ARG A 149 -11.85 -13.03 8.95
CA ARG A 149 -11.11 -13.30 7.70
C ARG A 149 -9.77 -12.59 7.67
N VAL A 150 -9.75 -11.32 8.05
CA VAL A 150 -8.53 -10.54 8.20
C VAL A 150 -7.57 -11.26 9.15
N ASP A 151 -8.06 -11.62 10.33
CA ASP A 151 -7.31 -12.35 11.36
C ASP A 151 -6.71 -13.65 10.81
N ALA A 152 -7.53 -14.50 10.18
CA ALA A 152 -7.05 -15.73 9.55
C ALA A 152 -5.95 -15.47 8.50
N LEU A 153 -6.14 -14.50 7.60
CA LEU A 153 -5.15 -14.13 6.58
C LEU A 153 -3.86 -13.58 7.20
N VAL A 154 -3.94 -12.76 8.25
CA VAL A 154 -2.77 -12.25 8.98
C VAL A 154 -1.98 -13.40 9.58
N HIS A 155 -2.65 -14.35 10.23
CA HIS A 155 -2.00 -15.55 10.78
C HIS A 155 -1.29 -16.37 9.71
N PHE A 156 -1.92 -16.56 8.53
CA PHE A 156 -1.29 -17.25 7.40
C PHE A 156 -0.05 -16.52 6.87
N VAL A 157 -0.15 -15.21 6.60
CA VAL A 157 0.99 -14.43 6.08
C VAL A 157 2.15 -14.43 7.08
N ARG A 158 1.84 -14.33 8.38
CA ARG A 158 2.87 -14.41 9.41
C ARG A 158 3.48 -15.82 9.55
N SER A 159 2.72 -16.89 9.29
CA SER A 159 3.24 -18.25 9.33
C SER A 159 4.19 -18.60 8.18
N LEU A 160 4.25 -17.80 7.10
CA LEU A 160 5.19 -18.00 5.99
C LEU A 160 6.65 -17.79 6.40
N SER A 161 6.88 -16.91 7.38
CA SER A 161 8.19 -16.66 7.97
C SER A 161 8.03 -16.42 9.47
N PRO A 162 7.86 -17.48 10.27
CA PRO A 162 7.67 -17.36 11.70
C PRO A 162 8.98 -16.86 12.31
N THR A 163 8.98 -15.62 12.76
CA THR A 163 10.08 -15.04 13.53
C THR A 163 9.49 -14.32 14.73
N GLU A 164 10.27 -14.22 15.79
CA GLU A 164 9.93 -13.32 16.88
C GLU A 164 10.03 -11.88 16.37
N ALA A 165 9.08 -11.03 16.75
CA ALA A 165 9.12 -9.64 16.35
C ALA A 165 10.43 -9.01 16.82
N ILE A 166 11.26 -8.54 15.88
CA ILE A 166 12.46 -7.79 16.22
C ILE A 166 11.99 -6.52 16.91
N ALA A 167 12.26 -6.42 18.21
CA ALA A 167 11.97 -5.22 18.99
C ALA A 167 12.73 -4.05 18.39
N ASP A 168 12.02 -2.93 18.20
CA ASP A 168 12.68 -1.72 17.75
C ASP A 168 13.51 -1.12 18.89
N GLY A 169 14.76 -0.79 18.58
CA GLY A 169 15.54 0.10 19.42
C GLY A 169 14.90 1.49 19.52
N PRO A 170 15.32 2.30 20.51
CA PRO A 170 14.82 3.66 20.66
C PRO A 170 15.07 4.50 19.39
N PRO A 171 14.24 5.52 19.11
CA PRO A 171 14.49 6.43 18.00
C PRO A 171 15.87 7.11 18.10
N ASP A 172 16.71 6.92 17.09
CA ASP A 172 17.95 7.69 16.88
C ASP A 172 17.66 8.95 16.05
N ALA A 173 17.53 10.08 16.73
CA ALA A 173 17.26 11.37 16.10
C ALA A 173 18.45 11.88 15.25
N SER A 174 19.69 11.53 15.62
CA SER A 174 20.88 11.93 14.87
C SER A 174 20.94 11.19 13.53
N ALA A 175 20.68 9.89 13.54
CA ALA A 175 20.52 9.08 12.34
C ALA A 175 19.37 9.57 11.47
N ALA A 176 18.21 9.88 12.06
CA ALA A 176 17.06 10.41 11.32
C ALA A 176 17.38 11.74 10.61
N LEU A 177 18.17 12.64 11.22
CA LEU A 177 18.61 13.88 10.56
C LEU A 177 19.54 13.61 9.38
N ARG A 178 20.48 12.66 9.51
CA ARG A 178 21.34 12.25 8.38
C ARG A 178 20.52 11.58 7.27
N GLY A 179 19.55 10.74 7.64
CA GLY A 179 18.61 10.09 6.73
C GLY A 179 17.77 11.10 5.94
N PHE A 180 17.27 12.16 6.59
CA PHE A 180 16.55 13.24 5.91
C PHE A 180 17.42 13.92 4.82
N ALA A 181 18.66 14.25 5.15
CA ALA A 181 19.59 14.85 4.19
C ALA A 181 19.90 13.88 3.03
N LEU A 182 20.11 12.60 3.35
CA LEU A 182 20.37 11.54 2.38
C LEU A 182 19.20 11.34 1.42
N PHE A 183 17.96 11.31 1.94
CA PHE A 183 16.73 11.11 1.16
C PHE A 183 16.58 12.11 0.02
N ALA A 184 16.93 13.38 0.25
CA ALA A 184 16.95 14.39 -0.80
C ALA A 184 18.13 14.19 -1.76
N ARG A 185 19.33 13.93 -1.22
CA ARG A 185 20.59 13.83 -1.97
C ARG A 185 20.59 12.70 -3.01
N ILE A 186 20.01 11.55 -2.68
CA ILE A 186 19.96 10.38 -3.60
C ILE A 186 18.71 10.36 -4.47
N GLY A 187 17.89 11.43 -4.43
CA GLY A 187 16.77 11.61 -5.34
C GLY A 187 15.49 10.87 -4.97
N CYS A 188 15.32 10.37 -3.74
CA CYS A 188 14.07 9.70 -3.32
C CYS A 188 12.83 10.57 -3.55
N ARG A 189 12.99 11.89 -3.41
CA ARG A 189 11.93 12.91 -3.62
C ARG A 189 11.35 12.94 -5.03
N ALA A 190 12.07 12.46 -6.04
CA ALA A 190 11.56 12.41 -7.42
C ALA A 190 10.32 11.49 -7.54
N CYS A 191 10.24 10.46 -6.68
CA CYS A 191 9.12 9.52 -6.65
C CYS A 191 8.25 9.66 -5.40
N HIS A 192 8.86 10.05 -4.27
CA HIS A 192 8.25 10.14 -2.94
C HIS A 192 8.28 11.60 -2.44
N ASP A 193 7.21 12.32 -2.71
CA ASP A 193 7.05 13.75 -2.44
C ASP A 193 5.98 14.02 -1.36
N GLU A 194 5.65 15.29 -1.14
CA GLU A 194 4.64 15.69 -0.16
C GLU A 194 3.24 15.15 -0.48
N GLN A 195 2.94 14.89 -1.75
CA GLN A 195 1.69 14.27 -2.18
C GLN A 195 1.67 12.76 -1.92
N ARG A 196 2.85 12.15 -1.70
CA ARG A 196 3.06 10.73 -1.43
C ARG A 196 4.00 10.54 -0.24
N PRO A 197 3.57 10.98 0.96
CA PRO A 197 4.41 10.92 2.14
C PRO A 197 4.74 9.47 2.48
N LEU A 198 5.98 9.23 2.90
CA LEU A 198 6.42 7.96 3.44
C LEU A 198 6.53 8.07 4.96
N GLN A 199 5.55 7.52 5.67
CA GLN A 199 5.67 7.23 7.09
C GLN A 199 5.50 5.73 7.27
N LEU A 200 6.62 5.06 7.54
CA LEU A 200 6.71 3.60 7.47
C LEU A 200 6.85 2.95 8.84
N GLY A 201 6.80 3.74 9.93
CA GLY A 201 6.99 3.29 11.30
C GLY A 201 5.93 2.32 11.80
N ASP A 202 4.69 2.42 11.31
CA ASP A 202 3.64 1.47 11.66
C ASP A 202 3.79 0.15 10.88
N LYS A 203 4.42 0.20 9.70
CA LYS A 203 4.53 -0.94 8.79
C LYS A 203 5.77 -1.79 9.05
N TYR A 204 6.91 -1.16 9.29
CA TYR A 204 8.21 -1.81 9.41
C TYR A 204 8.86 -1.50 10.76
N SER A 205 9.67 -2.43 11.22
CA SER A 205 10.67 -2.17 12.26
C SER A 205 11.84 -1.38 11.66
N GLY A 206 12.68 -0.75 12.47
CA GLY A 206 13.92 -0.13 12.02
C GLY A 206 14.81 -1.14 11.31
N ALA A 207 14.96 -2.33 11.90
CA ALA A 207 15.74 -3.41 11.32
C ALA A 207 15.14 -3.94 10.00
N SER A 208 13.81 -4.15 9.94
CA SER A 208 13.18 -4.69 8.73
C SER A 208 13.08 -3.64 7.62
N LEU A 209 12.95 -2.35 7.96
CA LEU A 209 13.00 -1.27 7.00
C LEU A 209 14.42 -1.10 6.45
N GLN A 210 15.45 -1.17 7.30
CA GLN A 210 16.85 -1.15 6.86
C GLN A 210 17.13 -2.32 5.91
N ALA A 211 16.73 -3.54 6.28
CA ALA A 211 16.89 -4.71 5.41
C ALA A 211 16.17 -4.54 4.07
N PHE A 212 14.93 -4.00 4.07
CA PHE A 212 14.23 -3.68 2.84
C PHE A 212 14.95 -2.65 1.98
N LEU A 213 15.53 -1.61 2.58
CA LEU A 213 16.26 -0.56 1.86
C LEU A 213 17.57 -1.08 1.25
N LEU A 214 18.20 -2.09 1.87
CA LEU A 214 19.40 -2.74 1.34
C LEU A 214 19.10 -3.70 0.18
N ALA A 215 17.92 -4.34 0.17
CA ALA A 215 17.55 -5.32 -0.85
C ALA A 215 16.06 -5.19 -1.25
N PRO A 216 15.65 -4.06 -1.85
CA PRO A 216 14.23 -3.78 -2.09
C PRO A 216 13.57 -4.77 -3.06
N HIS A 217 14.35 -5.34 -3.98
CA HIS A 217 13.85 -6.22 -5.04
C HIS A 217 13.56 -7.64 -4.56
N GLU A 218 14.09 -8.07 -3.41
CA GLU A 218 13.69 -9.33 -2.78
C GLU A 218 12.23 -9.28 -2.33
N ALA A 219 11.80 -8.14 -1.79
CA ALA A 219 10.42 -7.92 -1.38
C ALA A 219 9.52 -7.42 -2.52
N ARG A 220 10.09 -6.74 -3.52
CA ARG A 220 9.35 -6.09 -4.62
C ARG A 220 10.02 -6.39 -5.97
N PRO A 221 9.73 -7.56 -6.56
CA PRO A 221 10.34 -8.00 -7.81
C PRO A 221 10.06 -7.09 -9.02
N SER A 222 9.05 -6.21 -8.98
CA SER A 222 8.79 -5.23 -10.06
C SER A 222 9.87 -4.17 -10.23
N ARG A 223 10.78 -4.01 -9.26
CA ARG A 223 11.92 -3.06 -9.32
C ARG A 223 11.54 -1.61 -9.63
N ARG A 224 10.28 -1.21 -9.40
CA ARG A 224 9.81 0.18 -9.56
C ARG A 224 10.55 1.15 -8.65
N MET A 225 10.94 0.70 -7.46
CA MET A 225 11.93 1.37 -6.63
C MET A 225 13.31 0.84 -7.03
N PRO A 226 14.23 1.69 -7.51
CA PRO A 226 15.60 1.27 -7.79
C PRO A 226 16.30 0.72 -6.55
N ASP A 227 17.28 -0.13 -6.77
CA ASP A 227 18.30 -0.38 -5.76
C ASP A 227 19.29 0.79 -5.80
N PHE A 228 19.45 1.48 -4.66
CA PHE A 228 20.29 2.66 -4.55
C PHE A 228 21.73 2.33 -4.15
N GLY A 229 22.07 1.05 -3.92
CA GLY A 229 23.40 0.63 -3.52
C GLY A 229 23.82 1.20 -2.16
N LEU A 230 22.86 1.34 -1.24
CA LEU A 230 23.09 1.94 0.07
C LEU A 230 24.07 1.11 0.90
N SER A 231 24.97 1.79 1.61
CA SER A 231 25.72 1.13 2.67
C SER A 231 24.82 0.78 3.87
N PRO A 232 25.20 -0.17 4.74
CA PRO A 232 24.42 -0.51 5.93
C PRO A 232 24.10 0.70 6.82
N SER A 233 25.04 1.65 6.99
CA SER A 233 24.84 2.87 7.77
C SER A 233 23.88 3.86 7.10
N GLU A 234 23.97 4.03 5.78
CA GLU A 234 23.04 4.88 5.03
C GLU A 234 21.61 4.33 5.06
N ALA A 235 21.46 3.01 4.92
CA ALA A 235 20.16 2.35 5.06
C ALA A 235 19.60 2.48 6.48
N TYR A 236 20.45 2.41 7.51
CA TYR A 236 20.06 2.65 8.90
C TYR A 236 19.55 4.09 9.09
N ASP A 237 20.33 5.09 8.66
CA ASP A 237 19.98 6.50 8.76
C ASP A 237 18.63 6.80 8.05
N LEU A 238 18.45 6.26 6.83
CA LEU A 238 17.18 6.36 6.10
C LEU A 238 16.02 5.66 6.80
N ALA A 239 16.23 4.46 7.34
CA ALA A 239 15.19 3.75 8.08
C ALA A 239 14.74 4.56 9.30
N GLN A 240 15.67 5.16 10.04
CA GLN A 240 15.36 6.01 11.18
C GLN A 240 14.59 7.27 10.79
N TYR A 241 14.92 7.88 9.65
CA TYR A 241 14.15 9.00 9.10
C TYR A 241 12.72 8.59 8.69
N LEU A 242 12.59 7.51 7.93
CA LEU A 242 11.32 7.07 7.32
C LEU A 242 10.33 6.46 8.33
N ARG A 243 10.79 6.06 9.51
CA ARG A 243 9.90 5.65 10.61
C ARG A 243 9.12 6.82 11.21
N GLY A 244 9.65 8.03 11.12
CA GLY A 244 9.03 9.25 11.61
C GLY A 244 9.01 9.40 13.14
N PRO A 245 8.77 10.62 13.65
CA PRO A 245 8.65 10.91 15.09
C PRO A 245 7.26 10.48 15.58
N GLY A 246 7.07 9.20 15.87
CA GLY A 246 5.77 8.69 16.28
C GLY A 246 5.61 7.17 16.23
N ALA A 247 6.64 6.43 15.80
CA ALA A 247 6.64 4.97 15.87
C ALA A 247 6.34 4.54 17.31
N THR A 248 5.13 4.02 17.53
CA THR A 248 4.73 3.51 18.84
C THR A 248 5.55 2.26 19.14
N PRO A 249 5.98 2.05 20.40
CA PRO A 249 6.61 0.79 20.78
C PRO A 249 5.72 -0.37 20.33
N ARG A 250 6.33 -1.33 19.61
CA ARG A 250 5.61 -2.48 19.08
C ARG A 250 5.15 -3.33 20.26
N PRO A 251 3.84 -3.60 20.43
CA PRO A 251 3.39 -4.55 21.43
C PRO A 251 3.95 -5.94 21.07
N ALA A 252 4.08 -6.81 22.07
CA ALA A 252 4.48 -8.19 21.82
C ALA A 252 3.58 -8.80 20.74
N ALA A 253 4.20 -9.48 19.78
CA ALA A 253 3.46 -10.07 18.69
C ALA A 253 2.48 -11.13 19.24
N GLU A 254 1.22 -11.07 18.84
CA GLU A 254 0.28 -12.13 19.19
C GLU A 254 0.82 -13.48 18.70
N GLN A 255 0.65 -14.51 19.54
CA GLN A 255 1.13 -15.85 19.24
C GLN A 255 0.46 -16.39 17.97
N LEU A 256 1.23 -17.06 17.12
CA LEU A 256 0.69 -17.67 15.92
C LEU A 256 -0.26 -18.83 16.28
N ASP A 257 -1.50 -18.73 15.82
CA ASP A 257 -2.50 -19.79 15.88
C ASP A 257 -2.52 -20.57 14.56
N ALA A 258 -2.24 -21.88 14.63
CA ALA A 258 -2.16 -22.76 13.47
C ALA A 258 -3.53 -22.98 12.78
N ASN A 259 -4.63 -23.02 13.53
CA ASN A 259 -5.97 -23.20 12.97
C ASN A 259 -6.40 -21.96 12.19
N LYS A 260 -6.09 -20.77 12.71
CA LYS A 260 -6.30 -19.51 11.98
C LYS A 260 -5.41 -19.43 10.75
N ALA A 261 -4.15 -19.86 10.84
CA ALA A 261 -3.24 -19.89 9.69
C ALA A 261 -3.74 -20.82 8.57
N GLU A 262 -4.24 -22.02 8.89
CA GLU A 262 -4.80 -22.92 7.87
C GLU A 262 -6.08 -22.36 7.25
N ARG A 263 -6.97 -21.76 8.05
CA ARG A 263 -8.13 -21.03 7.52
C ARG A 263 -7.70 -19.87 6.61
N GLY A 264 -6.65 -19.15 6.98
CA GLY A 264 -6.07 -18.07 6.20
C GLY A 264 -5.51 -18.55 4.87
N ARG A 265 -4.83 -19.69 4.87
CA ARG A 265 -4.32 -20.35 3.66
C ARG A 265 -5.44 -20.70 2.70
N ALA A 266 -6.54 -21.27 3.20
CA ALA A 266 -7.73 -21.57 2.39
C ALA A 266 -8.37 -20.30 1.79
N LEU A 267 -8.52 -19.24 2.60
CA LEU A 267 -9.02 -17.94 2.13
C LEU A 267 -8.09 -17.29 1.10
N PHE A 268 -6.77 -17.40 1.29
CA PHE A 268 -5.77 -16.87 0.37
C PHE A 268 -5.88 -17.53 -1.02
N ALA A 269 -6.12 -18.84 -1.04
CA ALA A 269 -6.45 -19.57 -2.26
C ALA A 269 -7.79 -19.12 -2.85
N GLU A 270 -8.89 -19.14 -2.07
CA GLU A 270 -10.24 -18.74 -2.55
C GLU A 270 -10.23 -17.35 -3.22
N LEU A 271 -9.55 -16.39 -2.59
CA LEU A 271 -9.45 -15.01 -3.07
C LEU A 271 -8.43 -14.83 -4.20
N ARG A 272 -7.73 -15.90 -4.60
CA ARG A 272 -6.68 -15.92 -5.62
C ARG A 272 -5.53 -14.95 -5.33
N CYS A 273 -5.20 -14.72 -4.06
CA CYS A 273 -4.11 -13.80 -3.69
C CYS A 273 -2.77 -14.20 -4.35
N ALA A 274 -2.57 -15.50 -4.57
CA ALA A 274 -1.41 -16.08 -5.26
C ALA A 274 -1.30 -15.71 -6.75
N SER A 275 -2.34 -15.13 -7.37
CA SER A 275 -2.26 -14.60 -8.73
C SER A 275 -1.34 -13.37 -8.82
N CYS A 276 -1.17 -12.62 -7.72
CA CYS A 276 -0.30 -11.45 -7.68
C CYS A 276 0.88 -11.61 -6.71
N HIS A 277 0.72 -12.37 -5.63
CA HIS A 277 1.71 -12.50 -4.57
C HIS A 277 2.42 -13.85 -4.61
N ASP A 278 3.76 -13.83 -4.56
CA ASP A 278 4.54 -15.04 -4.33
C ASP A 278 4.53 -15.44 -2.84
N VAL A 279 4.18 -16.69 -2.58
CA VAL A 279 4.17 -17.35 -1.27
C VAL A 279 4.96 -18.66 -1.28
N GLY A 280 5.82 -18.87 -2.28
CA GLY A 280 6.66 -20.08 -2.39
C GLY A 280 5.85 -21.37 -2.52
N GLY A 281 4.66 -21.31 -3.15
CA GLY A 281 3.77 -22.45 -3.30
C GLY A 281 2.96 -22.83 -2.04
N ALA A 282 3.07 -22.06 -0.95
CA ALA A 282 2.32 -22.33 0.29
C ALA A 282 0.79 -22.29 0.11
N ALA A 283 0.30 -21.52 -0.87
CA ALA A 283 -1.09 -21.50 -1.30
C ALA A 283 -1.16 -21.38 -2.83
N ALA A 284 -1.89 -22.29 -3.48
CA ALA A 284 -2.12 -22.23 -4.92
C ALA A 284 -3.48 -21.58 -5.21
N PRO A 285 -3.62 -20.82 -6.31
CA PRO A 285 -4.92 -20.35 -6.75
C PRO A 285 -5.81 -21.54 -7.15
N PRO A 286 -7.15 -21.38 -7.15
CA PRO A 286 -8.06 -22.43 -7.56
C PRO A 286 -7.86 -22.74 -9.05
N PRO A 287 -8.08 -24.00 -9.46
CA PRO A 287 -7.80 -24.47 -10.81
C PRO A 287 -8.68 -23.82 -11.88
N THR A 288 -9.76 -23.14 -11.49
CA THR A 288 -10.61 -22.40 -12.40
C THR A 288 -9.90 -21.14 -12.89
N THR A 289 -9.78 -20.97 -14.20
CA THR A 289 -9.25 -19.75 -14.80
C THR A 289 -10.39 -18.74 -15.00
N PRO A 290 -10.25 -17.49 -14.55
CA PRO A 290 -11.17 -16.42 -14.91
C PRO A 290 -11.29 -16.25 -16.44
N PRO A 291 -12.44 -15.81 -16.97
CA PRO A 291 -12.61 -15.59 -18.40
C PRO A 291 -11.55 -14.62 -18.95
N PRO A 292 -11.12 -14.75 -20.21
CA PRO A 292 -10.20 -13.80 -20.84
C PRO A 292 -10.81 -12.39 -20.82
N LEU A 293 -9.96 -11.36 -20.74
CA LEU A 293 -10.39 -9.96 -20.69
C LEU A 293 -11.35 -9.60 -21.84
N ALA A 294 -11.14 -10.20 -23.01
CA ALA A 294 -11.95 -9.97 -24.20
C ALA A 294 -13.38 -10.54 -24.14
N ALA A 295 -13.64 -11.51 -23.26
CA ALA A 295 -14.95 -12.10 -23.08
C ALA A 295 -15.75 -11.44 -21.93
N LEU A 296 -15.19 -10.41 -21.28
CA LEU A 296 -15.83 -9.78 -20.13
C LEU A 296 -16.90 -8.77 -20.54
N ASP A 297 -18.04 -8.82 -19.84
CA ASP A 297 -18.98 -7.71 -19.82
C ASP A 297 -18.45 -6.60 -18.90
N ALA A 298 -17.92 -5.54 -19.52
CA ALA A 298 -17.30 -4.42 -18.82
C ALA A 298 -18.30 -3.52 -18.03
N SER A 299 -19.61 -3.84 -18.07
CA SER A 299 -20.62 -3.23 -17.21
C SER A 299 -20.79 -3.94 -15.86
N ARG A 300 -20.20 -5.15 -15.71
CA ARG A 300 -20.33 -6.00 -14.52
C ARG A 300 -19.00 -6.14 -13.77
N GLY A 301 -19.04 -6.84 -12.63
CA GLY A 301 -17.85 -7.20 -11.87
C GLY A 301 -17.03 -5.99 -11.40
N CYS A 302 -15.70 -6.10 -11.48
CA CYS A 302 -14.76 -5.06 -11.04
C CYS A 302 -15.01 -3.68 -11.67
N LEU A 303 -15.62 -3.64 -12.86
CA LEU A 303 -15.90 -2.41 -13.61
C LEU A 303 -17.32 -1.90 -13.42
N SER A 304 -18.20 -2.58 -12.67
CA SER A 304 -19.59 -2.12 -12.45
C SER A 304 -19.66 -0.83 -11.61
N GLY A 305 -18.66 -0.59 -10.76
CA GLY A 305 -18.71 0.44 -9.72
C GLY A 305 -19.44 -0.01 -8.45
N THR A 306 -19.85 -1.27 -8.35
CA THR A 306 -20.50 -1.85 -7.18
C THR A 306 -19.56 -2.81 -6.41
N VAL A 307 -19.96 -3.16 -5.19
CA VAL A 307 -19.29 -4.18 -4.37
C VAL A 307 -19.93 -5.55 -4.64
N GLY A 308 -19.11 -6.59 -4.73
CA GLY A 308 -19.58 -7.96 -4.98
C GLY A 308 -18.49 -9.00 -4.72
N PRO A 309 -18.67 -10.26 -5.16
CA PRO A 309 -17.67 -11.33 -5.03
C PRO A 309 -16.52 -11.18 -6.05
N TRP A 310 -15.93 -9.99 -6.12
CA TRP A 310 -14.80 -9.65 -6.99
C TRP A 310 -13.90 -8.59 -6.33
N PRO A 311 -12.64 -8.44 -6.79
CA PRO A 311 -11.74 -7.39 -6.31
C PRO A 311 -12.32 -5.97 -6.41
N HIS A 312 -12.20 -5.17 -5.36
CA HIS A 312 -12.61 -3.77 -5.37
C HIS A 312 -11.43 -2.81 -5.56
N TYR A 313 -11.31 -2.20 -6.75
CA TYR A 313 -10.24 -1.27 -7.13
C TYR A 313 -10.55 0.22 -6.88
N ALA A 314 -11.68 0.58 -6.28
CA ALA A 314 -12.05 1.99 -5.99
C ALA A 314 -11.92 2.99 -7.16
N LEU A 315 -12.05 2.52 -8.41
CA LEU A 315 -11.84 3.32 -9.61
C LEU A 315 -12.83 4.48 -9.70
N THR A 316 -12.38 5.65 -10.17
CA THR A 316 -13.26 6.77 -10.51
C THR A 316 -14.11 6.44 -11.76
N PRO A 317 -15.23 7.14 -12.00
CA PRO A 317 -16.00 6.98 -13.23
C PRO A 317 -15.16 7.16 -14.51
N ALA A 318 -14.23 8.11 -14.51
CA ALA A 318 -13.32 8.35 -15.63
C ALA A 318 -12.33 7.19 -15.83
N GLN A 319 -11.69 6.70 -14.77
CA GLN A 319 -10.80 5.54 -14.84
C GLN A 319 -11.53 4.29 -15.36
N ARG A 320 -12.76 4.05 -14.90
CA ARG A 320 -13.58 2.93 -15.42
C ARG A 320 -13.91 3.10 -16.90
N ALA A 321 -14.19 4.33 -17.34
CA ALA A 321 -14.44 4.61 -18.76
C ALA A 321 -13.20 4.34 -19.63
N ASP A 322 -12.01 4.77 -19.16
CA ASP A 322 -10.75 4.50 -19.84
C ASP A 322 -10.46 2.99 -19.95
N VAL A 323 -10.64 2.22 -18.86
CA VAL A 323 -10.47 0.75 -18.90
C VAL A 323 -11.47 0.10 -19.85
N ARG A 324 -12.75 0.49 -19.80
CA ARG A 324 -13.78 -0.02 -20.71
C ARG A 324 -13.45 0.28 -22.17
N LEU A 325 -12.90 1.46 -22.45
CA LEU A 325 -12.45 1.83 -23.79
C LEU A 325 -11.31 0.93 -24.25
N ALA A 326 -10.29 0.70 -23.41
CA ALA A 326 -9.18 -0.18 -23.74
C ALA A 326 -9.66 -1.62 -23.99
N LEU A 327 -10.51 -2.17 -23.12
CA LEU A 327 -11.11 -3.48 -23.33
C LEU A 327 -11.88 -3.53 -24.65
N ALA A 328 -12.76 -2.57 -24.93
CA ALA A 328 -13.54 -2.56 -26.16
C ALA A 328 -12.69 -2.45 -27.44
N LYS A 329 -11.53 -1.80 -27.37
CA LYS A 329 -10.64 -1.59 -28.53
C LYS A 329 -9.64 -2.72 -28.73
N ASP A 330 -9.12 -3.29 -27.65
CA ASP A 330 -8.03 -4.27 -27.70
C ASP A 330 -8.55 -5.72 -27.64
N ALA A 331 -9.77 -5.95 -27.14
CA ALA A 331 -10.43 -7.26 -27.18
C ALA A 331 -11.05 -7.60 -28.55
N ALA A 332 -11.13 -6.64 -29.46
CA ALA A 332 -11.71 -6.88 -30.77
C ALA A 332 -10.82 -7.86 -31.55
N LYS A 333 -11.42 -8.87 -32.17
CA LYS A 333 -10.71 -9.94 -32.90
C LYS A 333 -9.73 -9.40 -33.96
N ASP A 334 -10.04 -8.24 -34.52
CA ASP A 334 -9.25 -7.53 -35.55
C ASP A 334 -8.70 -6.18 -35.03
N ALA A 335 -8.51 -6.05 -33.71
CA ALA A 335 -7.92 -4.85 -33.12
C ALA A 335 -6.55 -4.58 -33.76
N PRO A 336 -6.31 -3.36 -34.31
CA PRO A 336 -5.00 -3.02 -34.79
C PRO A 336 -4.00 -3.03 -33.63
N ALA A 337 -2.80 -3.57 -33.87
CA ALA A 337 -1.73 -3.48 -32.89
C ALA A 337 -1.51 -2.02 -32.46
N PRO A 338 -1.10 -1.76 -31.21
CA PRO A 338 -0.73 -0.43 -30.77
C PRO A 338 0.23 0.25 -31.75
N THR A 339 0.11 1.56 -31.96
CA THR A 339 1.12 2.30 -32.72
C THR A 339 2.40 2.46 -31.90
N ASP A 340 3.54 2.75 -32.54
CA ASP A 340 4.78 3.05 -31.82
C ASP A 340 4.61 4.22 -30.86
N GLU A 341 3.87 5.25 -31.27
CA GLU A 341 3.55 6.37 -30.41
C GLU A 341 2.76 5.93 -29.17
N GLN A 342 1.76 5.07 -29.31
CA GLN A 342 0.99 4.54 -28.19
C GLN A 342 1.87 3.69 -27.25
N ARG A 343 2.73 2.82 -27.81
CA ARG A 343 3.70 2.03 -27.02
C ARG A 343 4.64 2.92 -26.24
N ILE A 344 5.19 3.96 -26.87
CA ILE A 344 6.08 4.93 -26.22
C ILE A 344 5.34 5.68 -25.11
N GLN A 345 4.15 6.21 -25.40
CA GLN A 345 3.34 6.92 -24.40
C GLN A 345 3.03 6.04 -23.18
N GLN A 346 2.66 4.78 -23.42
CA GLN A 346 2.39 3.79 -22.37
C GLN A 346 3.65 3.47 -21.54
N ALA A 347 4.78 3.20 -22.19
CA ALA A 347 6.03 2.92 -21.49
C ALA A 347 6.53 4.10 -20.65
N LEU A 348 6.44 5.33 -21.18
CA LEU A 348 6.79 6.56 -20.47
C LEU A 348 5.86 6.80 -19.27
N ALA A 349 4.56 6.51 -19.46
CA ALA A 349 3.54 6.57 -18.43
C ALA A 349 3.89 5.62 -17.26
N GLN A 350 4.09 4.34 -17.53
CA GLN A 350 4.40 3.31 -16.52
C GLN A 350 5.70 3.58 -15.77
N ARG A 351 6.73 4.05 -16.49
CA ARG A 351 8.03 4.43 -15.91
C ARG A 351 8.01 5.80 -15.24
N ARG A 352 6.84 6.46 -15.17
CA ARG A 352 6.62 7.77 -14.56
C ARG A 352 7.52 8.87 -15.13
N CYS A 353 7.92 8.76 -16.38
CA CYS A 353 8.78 9.76 -17.02
C CYS A 353 8.13 11.16 -17.03
N PHE A 354 6.80 11.23 -17.15
CA PHE A 354 6.04 12.48 -17.13
C PHE A 354 6.03 13.20 -15.77
N ALA A 355 6.45 12.55 -14.69
CA ALA A 355 6.61 13.22 -13.40
C ALA A 355 7.75 14.25 -13.41
N CYS A 356 8.75 14.07 -14.29
CA CYS A 356 9.93 14.93 -14.38
C CYS A 356 10.14 15.53 -15.77
N HIS A 357 9.55 14.97 -16.83
CA HIS A 357 9.73 15.42 -18.22
C HIS A 357 8.40 15.85 -18.84
N LYS A 358 8.36 17.09 -19.36
CA LYS A 358 7.30 17.52 -20.28
C LYS A 358 7.78 17.31 -21.72
N ARG A 359 6.97 16.67 -22.56
CA ARG A 359 7.22 16.64 -24.01
C ARG A 359 6.55 17.88 -24.60
N GLY A 360 7.35 18.72 -25.24
CA GLY A 360 6.91 19.96 -25.89
C GLY A 360 6.29 19.72 -27.25
#